data_AF-A0A918KA85-F1
#
_entry.id   AF-A0A918KA85-F1
#
_cell.length_a   1.000
_cell.length_b   1.000
_cell.length_c   1.000
_cell.angle_alpha   90.00
_cell.angle_beta   90.00
_cell.angle_gamma   90.00
#
_symmetry.space_group_name_H-M   'P 1'
#
loop_
_entity.id
_entity.type
_entity.pdbx_description
1 polymer ?
#
loop_
_entity_poly.entity_id
_entity_poly.type
_entity_poly.pdbx_seq_one_letter_code
_entity_poly.pdbx_strand_id
1 'polypeptide(L)'
;MPSRDAGRTLSVTDGTIAAMTPIDEQLVRATAAEHGVPGPVAQEFIARSRPCVHLVPYDEVPLSRRENARPAARTGGLPALPDGTDRPRHGGPLVLSVDCAMLPREVLDIELPADGHLLFFTEIEYEPDSSVVLHVPAGVPTTEHSATYELDGDTVRATVYEPRSLYPLTGQTCRSDWREAPATRAFLAGDAGVAGQEGAGGTTAEDVLDNFERAVLDALCGGTRPGVGVQLGGFSDPWDMAPDEGDLVLLAQMAGQAIDHDVFTMNLIVGTRTDIAARKYAALRFEQQC
;
A
#
# COMPACT_ATOMS: atom_id res chain seq x y z
N MET A 1 -35.15 -58.47 15.18
CA MET A 1 -34.53 -58.22 13.86
C MET A 1 -34.12 -56.75 13.82
N PRO A 2 -32.82 -56.45 13.61
CA PRO A 2 -32.31 -55.08 13.66
C PRO A 2 -32.42 -54.43 12.28
N SER A 3 -32.83 -53.16 12.23
CA SER A 3 -32.65 -52.30 11.06
C SER A 3 -31.59 -51.26 11.39
N ARG A 4 -30.53 -51.28 10.57
CA ARG A 4 -29.39 -50.37 10.56
C ARG A 4 -29.87 -48.94 10.31
N ASP A 5 -29.46 -47.99 11.14
CA ASP A 5 -29.44 -46.58 10.76
C ASP A 5 -27.98 -46.17 10.58
N ALA A 6 -27.69 -45.69 9.37
CA ALA A 6 -26.35 -45.45 8.87
C ALA A 6 -25.89 -44.06 9.33
N GLY A 7 -24.77 -44.04 10.06
CA GLY A 7 -24.06 -42.82 10.42
C GLY A 7 -23.70 -42.03 9.18
N ARG A 8 -24.29 -40.83 9.06
CA ARG A 8 -23.99 -39.85 8.03
C ARG A 8 -22.93 -38.90 8.59
N THR A 9 -21.67 -39.22 8.32
CA THR A 9 -20.53 -38.36 8.62
C THR A 9 -20.62 -37.13 7.71
N LEU A 10 -20.93 -35.97 8.30
CA LEU A 10 -20.87 -34.68 7.61
C LEU A 10 -19.40 -34.29 7.44
N SER A 11 -18.92 -34.43 6.21
CA SER A 11 -17.65 -33.89 5.75
C SER A 11 -17.74 -32.36 5.76
N VAL A 12 -16.95 -31.71 6.61
CA VAL A 12 -16.72 -30.27 6.54
C VAL A 12 -15.76 -30.04 5.37
N THR A 13 -16.29 -29.51 4.28
CA THR A 13 -15.46 -28.96 3.21
C THR A 13 -14.83 -27.67 3.69
N ASP A 14 -13.50 -27.63 3.73
CA ASP A 14 -12.70 -26.41 3.85
C ASP A 14 -13.12 -25.45 2.73
N GLY A 15 -13.86 -24.41 3.15
CA GLY A 15 -14.27 -23.31 2.31
C GLY A 15 -13.12 -22.33 2.18
N THR A 16 -12.54 -22.33 0.99
CA THR A 16 -11.65 -21.34 0.38
C THR A 16 -11.76 -19.93 0.96
N ILE A 17 -10.59 -19.38 1.30
CA ILE A 17 -10.33 -17.96 1.61
C ILE A 17 -11.09 -17.07 0.63
N ALA A 18 -12.16 -16.44 1.09
CA ALA A 18 -12.93 -15.46 0.34
C ALA A 18 -12.77 -14.09 1.01
N ALA A 19 -11.77 -13.34 0.54
CA ALA A 19 -11.67 -11.89 0.68
C ALA A 19 -10.67 -11.34 -0.34
N MET A 20 -11.01 -11.46 -1.63
CA MET A 20 -10.52 -10.54 -2.66
C MET A 20 -11.75 -9.78 -3.10
N THR A 21 -11.87 -8.52 -2.74
CA THR A 21 -12.76 -7.65 -3.50
C THR A 21 -12.22 -7.69 -4.93
N PRO A 22 -12.97 -8.23 -5.91
CA PRO A 22 -12.43 -8.39 -7.24
C PRO A 22 -12.02 -7.00 -7.72
N ILE A 23 -10.86 -6.92 -8.37
CA ILE A 23 -10.59 -5.83 -9.32
C ILE A 23 -11.89 -5.58 -10.07
N ASP A 24 -12.26 -4.33 -10.32
CA ASP A 24 -13.38 -4.03 -11.21
C ASP A 24 -12.96 -4.45 -12.63
N GLU A 25 -12.98 -5.75 -12.89
CA GLU A 25 -12.52 -6.35 -14.14
C GLU A 25 -13.34 -5.82 -15.30
N GLN A 26 -14.60 -5.46 -15.03
CA GLN A 26 -15.47 -4.87 -16.03
C GLN A 26 -14.98 -3.46 -16.41
N LEU A 27 -14.62 -2.63 -15.43
CA LEU A 27 -13.95 -1.35 -15.69
C LEU A 27 -12.68 -1.55 -16.50
N VAL A 28 -11.78 -2.47 -16.09
CA VAL A 28 -10.52 -2.71 -16.80
C VAL A 28 -10.76 -3.13 -18.25
N ARG A 29 -11.70 -4.05 -18.50
CA ARG A 29 -12.05 -4.50 -19.86
C ARG A 29 -12.69 -3.39 -20.69
N ALA A 30 -13.52 -2.54 -20.08
CA ALA A 30 -14.13 -1.40 -20.76
C ALA A 30 -13.06 -0.37 -21.16
N THR A 31 -12.19 0.03 -20.24
CA THR A 31 -11.08 0.95 -20.51
C THR A 31 -10.12 0.37 -21.55
N ALA A 32 -9.85 -0.94 -21.52
CA ALA A 32 -9.03 -1.59 -22.54
C ALA A 32 -9.65 -1.44 -23.94
N ALA A 33 -10.96 -1.65 -24.09
CA ALA A 33 -11.66 -1.48 -25.35
C ALA A 33 -11.63 -0.02 -25.85
N GLU A 34 -11.78 0.96 -24.95
CA GLU A 34 -11.72 2.39 -25.27
C GLU A 34 -10.33 2.82 -25.77
N HIS A 35 -9.27 2.21 -25.23
CA HIS A 35 -7.89 2.51 -25.58
C HIS A 35 -7.31 1.60 -26.68
N GLY A 36 -8.09 0.67 -27.23
CA GLY A 36 -7.61 -0.26 -28.25
C GLY A 36 -6.67 -1.35 -27.72
N VAL A 37 -6.66 -1.58 -26.41
CA VAL A 37 -5.87 -2.63 -25.75
C VAL A 37 -6.58 -3.99 -25.89
N PRO A 38 -5.91 -5.03 -26.42
CA PRO A 38 -6.52 -6.35 -26.58
C PRO A 38 -6.93 -6.99 -25.24
N GLY A 39 -8.03 -7.73 -25.25
CA GLY A 39 -8.53 -8.44 -24.05
C GLY A 39 -7.49 -9.31 -23.31
N PRO A 40 -6.61 -10.06 -24.00
CA PRO A 40 -5.53 -10.79 -23.34
C PRO A 40 -4.52 -9.90 -22.60
N VAL A 41 -4.21 -8.71 -23.15
CA VAL A 41 -3.33 -7.73 -22.49
C VAL A 41 -4.00 -7.18 -21.22
N ALA A 42 -5.29 -6.84 -21.32
CA ALA A 42 -6.08 -6.42 -20.16
C ALA A 42 -6.14 -7.52 -19.07
N GLN A 43 -6.22 -8.79 -19.46
CA GLN A 43 -6.18 -9.91 -18.51
C GLN A 43 -4.82 -10.04 -17.81
N GLU A 44 -3.73 -9.83 -18.52
CA GLU A 44 -2.38 -9.84 -17.95
C GLU A 44 -2.14 -8.68 -16.97
N PHE A 45 -2.73 -7.52 -17.25
CA PHE A 45 -2.77 -6.38 -16.33
C PHE A 45 -3.54 -6.72 -15.04
N ILE A 46 -4.77 -7.25 -15.16
CA ILE A 46 -5.59 -7.67 -14.01
C ILE A 46 -4.82 -8.69 -13.15
N ALA A 47 -4.21 -9.70 -13.78
CA ALA A 47 -3.48 -10.77 -13.10
C ALA A 47 -2.22 -10.29 -12.35
N ARG A 48 -1.69 -9.11 -12.70
CA ARG A 48 -0.49 -8.50 -12.10
C ARG A 48 -0.80 -7.21 -11.35
N SER A 49 -2.08 -6.95 -11.10
CA SER A 49 -2.54 -5.87 -10.26
C SER A 49 -2.78 -6.38 -8.85
N ARG A 50 -2.44 -5.56 -7.86
CA ARG A 50 -2.70 -5.82 -6.45
C ARG A 50 -3.46 -4.64 -5.85
N PRO A 51 -4.43 -4.91 -4.97
CA PRO A 51 -5.15 -3.84 -4.29
C PRO A 51 -4.25 -3.14 -3.28
N CYS A 52 -4.46 -1.84 -3.12
CA CYS A 52 -3.77 -1.01 -2.14
C CYS A 52 -4.74 -0.01 -1.50
N VAL A 53 -4.27 0.64 -0.44
CA VAL A 53 -4.94 1.82 0.15
C VAL A 53 -3.95 2.97 0.12
N HIS A 54 -4.28 4.01 -0.63
CA HIS A 54 -3.60 5.30 -0.51
C HIS A 54 -4.13 6.04 0.71
N LEU A 55 -3.25 6.68 1.47
CA LEU A 55 -3.59 7.53 2.60
C LEU A 55 -3.32 8.98 2.19
N VAL A 56 -4.39 9.71 1.88
CA VAL A 56 -4.30 11.01 1.19
C VAL A 56 -4.84 12.17 2.02
N PRO A 57 -4.38 13.40 1.79
CA PRO A 57 -5.03 14.61 2.30
C PRO A 57 -6.52 14.69 1.92
N TYR A 58 -7.32 15.42 2.71
CA TYR A 58 -8.78 15.50 2.50
C TYR A 58 -9.17 16.11 1.14
N ASP A 59 -8.39 17.05 0.64
CA ASP A 59 -8.58 17.71 -0.65
C ASP A 59 -8.29 16.79 -1.85
N GLU A 60 -7.56 15.70 -1.65
CA GLU A 60 -7.35 14.65 -2.66
C GLU A 60 -8.47 13.60 -2.64
N VAL A 61 -9.30 13.55 -1.59
CA VAL A 61 -10.46 12.64 -1.55
C VAL A 61 -11.45 13.04 -2.65
N PRO A 62 -11.90 12.09 -3.52
CA PRO A 62 -12.89 12.37 -4.54
C PRO A 62 -14.17 12.98 -3.97
N LEU A 63 -14.72 13.99 -4.65
CA LEU A 63 -15.92 14.71 -4.19
C LEU A 63 -17.09 13.78 -3.83
N SER A 64 -17.27 12.71 -4.60
CA SER A 64 -18.30 11.69 -4.37
C SER A 64 -18.15 10.91 -3.06
N ARG A 65 -16.95 10.92 -2.45
CA ARG A 65 -16.62 10.18 -1.23
C ARG A 65 -16.43 11.09 -0.01
N ARG A 66 -16.32 12.41 -0.19
CA ARG A 66 -16.00 13.37 0.89
C ARG A 66 -17.02 13.41 2.02
N GLU A 67 -18.32 13.31 1.73
CA GLU A 67 -19.38 13.39 2.75
C GLU A 67 -19.22 12.33 3.87
N ASN A 68 -18.79 11.13 3.49
CA ASN A 68 -18.60 10.00 4.41
C ASN A 68 -17.13 9.76 4.75
N ALA A 69 -16.21 10.59 4.26
CA ALA A 69 -14.79 10.41 4.50
C ALA A 69 -14.49 10.55 5.98
N ARG A 70 -13.68 9.62 6.50
CA ARG A 70 -13.15 9.66 7.86
C ARG A 70 -11.64 9.45 7.79
N PRO A 71 -10.86 10.14 8.63
CA PRO A 71 -9.43 9.92 8.65
C PRO A 71 -9.14 8.50 9.15
N ALA A 72 -8.19 7.83 8.52
CA ALA A 72 -7.70 6.52 8.93
C ALA A 72 -6.22 6.57 9.35
N ALA A 73 -5.55 7.68 9.11
CA ALA A 73 -4.16 7.84 9.51
C ALA A 73 -3.82 9.30 9.82
N ARG A 74 -2.66 9.49 10.42
CA ARG A 74 -2.08 10.79 10.74
C ARG A 74 -0.58 10.76 10.54
N THR A 75 -0.03 11.74 9.82
CA THR A 75 1.43 11.94 9.77
C THR A 75 1.93 12.51 11.10
N GLY A 76 3.18 12.31 11.46
CA GLY A 76 3.83 13.04 12.55
C GLY A 76 3.11 13.02 13.91
N GLY A 77 3.30 14.10 14.65
CA GLY A 77 2.82 14.26 16.02
C GLY A 77 3.63 13.48 17.06
N LEU A 78 3.15 13.51 18.30
CA LEU A 78 3.74 12.75 19.39
C LEU A 78 3.16 11.33 19.45
N PRO A 79 3.98 10.31 19.76
CA PRO A 79 3.50 8.94 19.86
C PRO A 79 2.72 8.72 21.16
N ALA A 80 1.54 8.14 21.02
CA ALA A 80 0.78 7.57 22.14
C ALA A 80 1.16 6.09 22.27
N LEU A 81 1.92 5.74 23.31
CA LEU A 81 2.38 4.37 23.56
C LEU A 81 1.63 3.78 24.76
N PRO A 82 1.55 2.44 24.87
CA PRO A 82 0.95 1.78 26.02
C PRO A 82 1.57 2.26 27.35
N ASP A 83 0.74 2.50 28.35
CA ASP A 83 1.19 3.01 29.65
C ASP A 83 2.36 2.20 30.22
N GLY A 84 3.39 2.89 30.71
CA GLY A 84 4.59 2.28 31.28
C GLY A 84 5.57 1.68 30.26
N THR A 85 5.32 1.85 28.96
CA THR A 85 6.25 1.45 27.89
C THR A 85 7.18 2.60 27.55
N ASP A 86 8.49 2.35 27.53
CA ASP A 86 9.45 3.34 27.05
C ASP A 86 9.32 3.57 25.54
N ARG A 87 9.73 4.75 25.09
CA ARG A 87 9.91 5.01 23.65
C ARG A 87 10.92 4.02 23.07
N PRO A 88 10.74 3.55 21.81
CA PRO A 88 11.74 2.71 21.16
C PRO A 88 13.11 3.40 21.17
N ARG A 89 14.10 2.79 21.83
CA ARG A 89 15.42 3.38 22.12
C ARG A 89 16.21 3.84 20.90
N HIS A 90 15.92 3.27 19.73
CA HIS A 90 16.55 3.61 18.46
C HIS A 90 15.54 3.96 17.37
N GLY A 91 14.24 3.92 17.66
CA GLY A 91 13.23 4.26 16.67
C GLY A 91 13.33 5.74 16.36
N GLY A 92 13.43 6.07 15.07
CA GLY A 92 13.38 7.44 14.60
C GLY A 92 12.11 8.20 15.03
N PRO A 93 11.87 9.41 14.50
CA PRO A 93 10.64 10.14 14.75
C PRO A 93 9.40 9.32 14.36
N LEU A 94 8.27 9.59 15.02
CA LEU A 94 6.98 9.06 14.57
C LEU A 94 6.63 9.75 13.25
N VAL A 95 6.51 8.98 12.18
CA VAL A 95 6.18 9.53 10.85
C VAL A 95 4.73 9.26 10.47
N LEU A 96 4.16 8.14 10.91
CA LEU A 96 2.80 7.74 10.55
C LEU A 96 2.14 6.99 11.71
N SER A 97 0.88 7.31 11.97
CA SER A 97 -0.03 6.53 12.80
C SER A 97 -1.24 6.12 11.95
N VAL A 98 -1.63 4.84 11.98
CA VAL A 98 -2.76 4.32 11.20
C VAL A 98 -3.77 3.67 12.14
N ASP A 99 -4.99 4.18 12.18
CA ASP A 99 -6.13 3.55 12.84
C ASP A 99 -6.63 2.39 11.98
N CYS A 100 -6.36 1.17 12.45
CA CYS A 100 -6.65 -0.04 11.71
C CYS A 100 -8.16 -0.30 11.56
N ALA A 101 -8.99 0.21 12.48
CA ALA A 101 -10.44 0.05 12.40
C ALA A 101 -11.08 0.91 11.30
N MET A 102 -10.36 1.92 10.82
CA MET A 102 -10.83 2.89 9.82
C MET A 102 -10.37 2.54 8.40
N LEU A 103 -9.58 1.47 8.23
CA LEU A 103 -9.12 1.01 6.93
C LEU A 103 -10.18 0.16 6.21
N PRO A 104 -10.29 0.27 4.87
CA PRO A 104 -11.09 -0.63 4.03
C PRO A 104 -10.35 -1.98 3.87
N ARG A 105 -10.29 -2.72 4.95
CA ARG A 105 -9.47 -3.93 5.12
C ARG A 105 -9.86 -5.10 4.22
N GLU A 106 -11.10 -5.14 3.76
CA GLU A 106 -11.62 -6.10 2.78
C GLU A 106 -11.04 -5.93 1.37
N VAL A 107 -10.36 -4.80 1.11
CA VAL A 107 -9.70 -4.52 -0.15
C VAL A 107 -8.24 -4.98 -0.12
N LEU A 108 -7.56 -4.87 1.02
CA LEU A 108 -6.14 -5.21 1.13
C LEU A 108 -5.92 -6.72 0.99
N ASP A 109 -4.86 -7.10 0.29
CA ASP A 109 -4.44 -8.49 0.19
C ASP A 109 -3.46 -8.91 1.31
N ILE A 110 -3.11 -7.97 2.20
CA ILE A 110 -2.32 -8.19 3.41
C ILE A 110 -3.22 -8.15 4.65
N GLU A 111 -2.94 -9.00 5.64
CA GLU A 111 -3.72 -9.04 6.88
C GLU A 111 -3.17 -8.04 7.91
N LEU A 112 -3.79 -6.85 7.96
CA LEU A 112 -3.55 -5.87 9.01
C LEU A 112 -4.37 -6.19 10.27
N PRO A 113 -3.98 -5.67 11.46
CA PRO A 113 -4.82 -5.74 12.65
C PRO A 113 -6.23 -5.22 12.37
N ALA A 114 -7.24 -5.77 13.06
CA ALA A 114 -8.63 -5.36 12.89
C ALA A 114 -8.96 -4.03 13.61
N ASP A 115 -8.15 -3.68 14.60
CA ASP A 115 -8.36 -2.54 15.49
C ASP A 115 -7.02 -2.00 16.01
N GLY A 116 -7.09 -0.89 16.73
CA GLY A 116 -5.92 -0.25 17.33
C GLY A 116 -5.15 0.58 16.31
N HIS A 117 -3.91 0.91 16.67
CA HIS A 117 -3.06 1.78 15.86
C HIS A 117 -1.77 1.08 15.45
N LEU A 118 -1.41 1.19 14.18
CA LEU A 118 -0.03 0.95 13.74
C LEU A 118 0.74 2.26 13.82
N LEU A 119 1.88 2.24 14.51
CA LEU A 119 2.77 3.38 14.68
C LEU A 119 4.08 3.10 13.96
N PHE A 120 4.50 4.00 13.08
CA PHE A 120 5.70 3.87 12.26
C PHE A 120 6.73 4.89 12.72
N PHE A 121 7.88 4.39 13.14
CA PHE A 121 9.03 5.17 13.59
C PHE A 121 10.19 4.97 12.61
N THR A 122 10.65 6.02 11.96
CA THR A 122 11.78 5.97 11.02
C THR A 122 12.31 7.38 10.76
N GLU A 123 13.59 7.49 10.42
CA GLU A 123 14.13 8.71 9.82
C GLU A 123 13.63 8.84 8.37
N ILE A 124 13.44 10.08 7.91
CA ILE A 124 13.03 10.36 6.52
C ILE A 124 14.05 11.20 5.76
N GLU A 125 14.96 11.91 6.44
CA GLU A 125 15.93 12.80 5.79
C GLU A 125 17.17 12.06 5.27
N TYR A 126 17.55 10.98 5.97
CA TYR A 126 18.71 10.15 5.69
C TYR A 126 18.37 8.68 5.94
N GLU A 127 19.21 7.78 5.43
CA GLU A 127 19.06 6.34 5.63
C GLU A 127 18.95 6.04 7.13
N PRO A 128 17.86 5.40 7.58
CA PRO A 128 17.59 5.24 9.00
C PRO A 128 18.53 4.21 9.62
N ASP A 129 19.23 4.59 10.70
CA ASP A 129 20.00 3.65 11.53
C ASP A 129 19.09 2.58 12.16
N SER A 130 17.84 2.93 12.47
CA SER A 130 16.83 1.97 12.86
C SER A 130 15.40 2.50 12.64
N SER A 131 14.52 1.56 12.32
CA SER A 131 13.09 1.82 12.10
C SER A 131 12.26 0.75 12.79
N VAL A 132 11.08 1.13 13.26
CA VAL A 132 10.20 0.25 14.04
C VAL A 132 8.75 0.48 13.65
N VAL A 133 8.01 -0.62 13.47
CA VAL A 133 6.54 -0.59 13.43
C VAL A 133 6.00 -1.23 14.71
N LEU A 134 5.09 -0.54 15.40
CA LEU A 134 4.42 -1.03 16.60
C LEU A 134 2.92 -1.12 16.35
N HIS A 135 2.28 -2.17 16.86
CA HIS A 135 0.83 -2.22 16.99
C HIS A 135 0.44 -1.95 18.45
N VAL A 136 -0.41 -0.95 18.63
CA VAL A 136 -1.09 -0.65 19.90
C VAL A 136 -2.53 -1.12 19.77
N PRO A 137 -2.93 -2.25 20.37
CA PRO A 137 -4.30 -2.76 20.27
C PRO A 137 -5.34 -1.79 20.80
N ALA A 138 -6.56 -1.85 20.27
CA ALA A 138 -7.65 -1.02 20.79
C ALA A 138 -7.94 -1.33 22.28
N GLY A 139 -8.29 -0.28 23.04
CA GLY A 139 -8.62 -0.40 24.46
C GLY A 139 -7.43 -0.51 25.41
N VAL A 140 -6.20 -0.59 24.89
CA VAL A 140 -4.98 -0.45 25.71
C VAL A 140 -4.83 1.03 26.10
N PRO A 141 -4.76 1.37 27.39
CA PRO A 141 -4.47 2.74 27.83
C PRO A 141 -3.11 3.20 27.31
N THR A 142 -3.06 4.43 26.81
CA THR A 142 -1.85 5.02 26.25
C THR A 142 -1.56 6.38 26.86
N THR A 143 -0.27 6.67 26.99
CA THR A 143 0.24 7.99 27.35
C THR A 143 0.97 8.58 26.15
N GLU A 144 0.76 9.87 25.87
CA GLU A 144 1.53 10.59 24.85
C GLU A 144 2.93 10.88 25.38
N HIS A 145 3.96 10.47 24.64
CA HIS A 145 5.35 10.69 25.02
C HIS A 145 5.84 12.05 24.51
N SER A 146 6.54 12.79 25.37
CA SER A 146 7.13 14.08 25.04
C SER A 146 8.20 13.95 23.95
N ALA A 147 8.39 15.05 23.20
CA ALA A 147 9.50 15.17 22.25
C ALA A 147 10.86 15.06 22.94
N THR A 148 10.96 15.53 24.17
CA THR A 148 12.17 15.46 25.00
C THR A 148 12.06 14.28 25.95
N TYR A 149 13.07 13.41 25.99
CA TYR A 149 13.11 12.23 26.84
C TYR A 149 14.56 11.89 27.25
N GLU A 150 14.72 11.10 28.30
CA GLU A 150 16.03 10.64 28.76
C GLU A 150 16.37 9.30 28.10
N LEU A 151 17.55 9.20 27.49
CA LEU A 151 18.08 7.97 26.92
C LEU A 151 19.52 7.79 27.44
N ASP A 152 19.75 6.70 28.16
CA ASP A 152 21.06 6.36 28.74
C ASP A 152 21.70 7.47 29.60
N GLY A 153 20.85 8.30 30.22
CA GLY A 153 21.26 9.41 31.10
C GLY A 153 21.46 10.75 30.40
N ASP A 154 21.23 10.80 29.08
CA ASP A 154 21.27 12.02 28.28
C ASP A 154 19.85 12.46 27.87
N THR A 155 19.60 13.77 27.96
CA THR A 155 18.37 14.38 27.44
C THR A 155 18.42 14.43 25.91
N VAL A 156 17.58 13.62 25.27
CA VAL A 156 17.38 13.58 23.82
C VAL A 156 16.14 14.35 23.42
N ARG A 157 16.19 15.06 22.29
CA ARG A 157 15.01 15.71 21.67
C ARG A 157 14.73 15.05 20.33
N ALA A 158 13.65 14.29 20.25
CA ALA A 158 13.16 13.75 18.98
C ALA A 158 12.60 14.84 18.07
N THR A 159 12.80 14.66 16.77
CA THR A 159 12.05 15.38 15.74
C THR A 159 10.57 15.05 15.87
N VAL A 160 9.72 16.07 15.70
CA VAL A 160 8.27 15.94 15.71
C VAL A 160 7.74 16.60 14.44
N TYR A 161 7.26 15.79 13.51
CA TYR A 161 6.66 16.29 12.28
C TYR A 161 5.24 16.80 12.51
N GLU A 162 4.80 17.70 11.64
CA GLU A 162 3.47 18.31 11.73
C GLU A 162 2.37 17.24 11.59
N PRO A 163 1.40 17.19 12.51
CA PRO A 163 0.31 16.23 12.42
C PRO A 163 -0.70 16.59 11.35
N ARG A 164 -0.83 15.76 10.30
CA ARG A 164 -1.85 15.93 9.25
C ARG A 164 -2.70 14.68 9.13
N SER A 165 -4.02 14.86 9.07
CA SER A 165 -4.96 13.75 8.92
C SER A 165 -4.97 13.24 7.49
N LEU A 166 -4.93 11.92 7.32
CA LEU A 166 -4.97 11.23 6.05
C LEU A 166 -6.21 10.33 5.97
N TYR A 167 -6.79 10.27 4.78
CA TYR A 167 -8.03 9.59 4.47
C TYR A 167 -7.76 8.39 3.55
N PRO A 168 -8.42 7.25 3.79
CA PRO A 168 -8.18 6.06 2.99
C PRO A 168 -8.85 6.20 1.63
N LEU A 169 -8.09 5.92 0.57
CA LEU A 169 -8.57 5.79 -0.79
C LEU A 169 -8.14 4.43 -1.33
N THR A 170 -9.13 3.57 -1.57
CA THR A 170 -8.90 2.26 -2.20
C THR A 170 -8.37 2.45 -3.61
N GLY A 171 -7.30 1.73 -3.95
CA GLY A 171 -6.69 1.78 -5.27
C GLY A 171 -6.16 0.41 -5.69
N GLN A 172 -5.42 0.42 -6.79
CA GLN A 172 -4.63 -0.72 -7.24
C GLN A 172 -3.26 -0.23 -7.68
N THR A 173 -2.32 -1.16 -7.68
CA THR A 173 -0.98 -1.00 -8.22
C THR A 173 -0.70 -2.16 -9.15
N CYS A 174 0.04 -1.93 -10.23
CA CYS A 174 0.48 -2.97 -11.14
C CYS A 174 2.01 -3.00 -11.16
N ARG A 175 2.63 -4.19 -11.14
CA ARG A 175 4.09 -4.30 -11.33
C ARG A 175 4.43 -4.02 -12.78
N SER A 176 5.46 -3.20 -13.01
CA SER A 176 5.96 -2.86 -14.36
C SER A 176 6.31 -4.08 -15.22
N ASP A 177 6.68 -5.22 -14.61
CA ASP A 177 6.92 -6.49 -15.31
C ASP A 177 5.69 -7.09 -16.01
N TRP A 178 4.50 -6.51 -15.84
CA TRP A 178 3.32 -6.83 -16.64
C TRP A 178 3.51 -6.58 -18.13
N ARG A 179 4.43 -5.69 -18.50
CA ARG A 179 4.81 -5.42 -19.89
C ARG A 179 5.58 -6.56 -20.54
N GLU A 180 6.26 -7.36 -19.74
CA GLU A 180 6.99 -8.56 -20.18
C GLU A 180 6.08 -9.78 -20.34
N ALA A 181 4.80 -9.66 -19.98
CA ALA A 181 3.84 -10.73 -20.12
C ALA A 181 3.62 -11.09 -21.61
N PRO A 182 3.36 -12.37 -21.95
CA PRO A 182 3.35 -12.83 -23.33
C PRO A 182 2.44 -12.05 -24.28
N ALA A 183 1.21 -11.71 -23.88
CA ALA A 183 0.29 -10.96 -24.74
C ALA A 183 0.68 -9.49 -24.83
N THR A 184 1.10 -8.86 -23.72
CA THR A 184 1.59 -7.47 -23.71
C THR A 184 2.82 -7.31 -24.60
N ARG A 185 3.80 -8.20 -24.47
CA ARG A 185 5.01 -8.21 -25.31
C ARG A 185 4.69 -8.42 -26.79
N ALA A 186 3.71 -9.28 -27.10
CA ALA A 186 3.26 -9.48 -28.48
C ALA A 186 2.58 -8.23 -29.06
N PHE A 187 1.80 -7.52 -28.24
CA PHE A 187 1.18 -6.24 -28.60
C PHE A 187 2.23 -5.17 -28.89
N LEU A 188 3.21 -4.99 -27.99
CA LEU A 188 4.31 -4.04 -28.16
C LEU A 188 5.17 -4.36 -29.40
N ALA A 189 5.50 -5.63 -29.63
CA ALA A 189 6.27 -6.04 -30.81
C ALA A 189 5.53 -5.80 -32.14
N GLY A 190 4.19 -5.79 -32.13
CA GLY A 190 3.37 -5.49 -33.30
C GLY A 190 3.52 -4.06 -33.82
N ASP A 191 3.84 -3.11 -32.93
CA ASP A 191 4.05 -1.69 -33.23
C ASP A 191 5.48 -1.39 -33.67
N ALA A 192 6.46 -2.10 -33.11
CA ALA A 192 7.87 -2.03 -33.53
C ALA A 192 8.09 -2.39 -35.02
N GLY A 193 7.14 -3.10 -35.65
CA GLY A 193 7.15 -3.39 -37.09
C GLY A 193 6.79 -2.19 -38.00
N VAL A 194 6.27 -1.10 -37.43
CA VAL A 194 5.84 0.12 -38.15
C VAL A 194 6.79 1.30 -37.91
N ALA A 195 7.65 1.22 -36.89
CA ALA A 195 8.60 2.25 -36.45
C ALA A 195 9.83 2.45 -37.37
N GLY A 196 9.74 2.06 -38.65
CA GLY A 196 10.74 2.35 -39.69
C GLY A 196 10.59 3.73 -40.35
N GLN A 197 9.61 4.54 -39.92
CA GLN A 197 9.39 5.90 -40.42
C GLN A 197 9.50 6.91 -39.30
N GLU A 198 10.74 7.38 -39.08
CA GLU A 198 11.02 8.59 -38.31
C GLU A 198 10.21 9.76 -38.90
N GLY A 199 9.28 10.33 -38.12
CA GLY A 199 8.68 11.62 -38.43
C GLY A 199 7.15 11.73 -38.44
N ALA A 200 6.38 10.69 -38.08
CA ALA A 200 4.94 10.83 -37.84
C ALA A 200 4.65 10.76 -36.33
N GLY A 201 4.18 11.86 -35.73
CA GLY A 201 3.75 11.94 -34.33
C GLY A 201 2.47 11.15 -34.03
N GLY A 202 2.48 9.84 -34.31
CA GLY A 202 1.44 8.89 -33.96
C GLY A 202 1.65 8.32 -32.56
N THR A 203 0.56 7.95 -31.90
CA THR A 203 0.55 7.25 -30.61
C THR A 203 1.16 5.85 -30.79
N THR A 204 2.24 5.55 -30.08
CA THR A 204 2.89 4.23 -30.07
C THR A 204 2.10 3.23 -29.23
N ALA A 205 2.39 1.93 -29.36
CA ALA A 205 1.80 0.92 -28.48
C ALA A 205 2.19 1.15 -27.01
N GLU A 206 3.38 1.68 -26.74
CA GLU A 206 3.79 2.09 -25.38
C GLU A 206 2.88 3.21 -24.87
N ASP A 207 2.66 4.26 -25.67
CA ASP A 207 1.75 5.35 -25.31
C ASP A 207 0.32 4.83 -25.07
N VAL A 208 -0.13 3.84 -25.85
CA VAL A 208 -1.44 3.20 -25.66
C VAL A 208 -1.49 2.49 -24.30
N LEU A 209 -0.47 1.70 -23.95
CA LEU A 209 -0.42 1.00 -22.66
C LEU A 209 -0.31 1.98 -21.49
N ASP A 210 0.49 3.02 -21.58
CA ASP A 210 0.63 4.06 -20.55
C ASP A 210 -0.70 4.77 -20.31
N ASN A 211 -1.40 5.13 -21.39
CA ASN A 211 -2.70 5.78 -21.29
C ASN A 211 -3.78 4.84 -20.72
N PHE A 212 -3.74 3.56 -21.10
CA PHE A 212 -4.64 2.54 -20.57
C PHE A 212 -4.40 2.31 -19.07
N GLU A 213 -3.16 2.05 -18.67
CA GLU A 213 -2.75 1.83 -17.28
C GLU A 213 -3.16 3.03 -16.42
N ARG A 214 -2.80 4.25 -16.84
CA ARG A 214 -3.19 5.48 -16.15
C ARG A 214 -4.70 5.61 -16.01
N ALA A 215 -5.45 5.41 -17.11
CA ALA A 215 -6.91 5.54 -17.09
C ALA A 215 -7.59 4.53 -16.16
N VAL A 216 -7.09 3.29 -16.11
CA VAL A 216 -7.59 2.27 -15.19
C VAL A 216 -7.31 2.65 -13.74
N LEU A 217 -6.07 3.01 -13.42
CA LEU A 217 -5.66 3.34 -12.04
C LEU A 217 -6.36 4.60 -11.52
N ASP A 218 -6.51 5.62 -12.37
CA ASP A 218 -7.29 6.83 -12.11
C ASP A 218 -8.76 6.47 -11.80
N ALA A 219 -9.40 5.72 -12.69
CA ALA A 219 -10.80 5.37 -12.53
C ALA A 219 -11.07 4.56 -11.23
N LEU A 220 -10.16 3.66 -10.85
CA LEU A 220 -10.23 2.91 -9.60
C LEU A 220 -10.12 3.80 -8.34
N CYS A 221 -9.36 4.88 -8.42
CA CYS A 221 -9.28 5.90 -7.38
C CYS A 221 -10.49 6.85 -7.39
N GLY A 222 -11.41 6.73 -8.36
CA GLY A 222 -12.57 7.60 -8.52
C GLY A 222 -12.23 8.99 -9.08
N GLY A 223 -11.12 9.13 -9.81
CA GLY A 223 -10.63 10.40 -10.32
C GLY A 223 -9.16 10.33 -10.70
N THR A 224 -8.36 11.34 -10.36
CA THR A 224 -6.91 11.28 -10.54
C THR A 224 -6.30 10.41 -9.44
N ARG A 225 -5.42 9.46 -9.80
CA ARG A 225 -4.65 8.69 -8.82
C ARG A 225 -3.83 9.66 -7.97
N PRO A 226 -3.78 9.45 -6.64
CA PRO A 226 -2.87 10.20 -5.78
C PRO A 226 -1.44 10.08 -6.27
N GLY A 227 -0.68 11.16 -6.17
CA GLY A 227 0.74 11.14 -6.49
C GLY A 227 1.55 10.31 -5.49
N VAL A 228 2.87 10.51 -5.52
CA VAL A 228 3.79 9.95 -4.53
C VAL A 228 3.37 10.42 -3.13
N GLY A 229 3.06 9.46 -2.25
CA GLY A 229 2.46 9.72 -0.95
C GLY A 229 2.58 8.53 0.00
N VAL A 230 1.59 8.33 0.86
CA VAL A 230 1.53 7.17 1.76
C VAL A 230 0.63 6.08 1.16
N GLN A 231 1.12 4.85 1.10
CA GLN A 231 0.39 3.69 0.59
C GLN A 231 0.53 2.50 1.55
N LEU A 232 -0.54 1.72 1.70
CA LEU A 232 -0.53 0.42 2.36
C LEU A 232 -0.87 -0.70 1.35
N GLY A 233 -0.13 -1.80 1.40
CA GLY A 233 -0.32 -2.92 0.48
C GLY A 233 0.00 -2.57 -0.98
N GLY A 234 -0.46 -3.42 -1.90
CA GLY A 234 -0.11 -3.30 -3.32
C GLY A 234 1.36 -3.66 -3.61
N PHE A 235 1.86 -3.11 -4.71
CA PHE A 235 3.26 -3.09 -5.08
C PHE A 235 3.85 -1.73 -4.75
N SER A 236 5.13 -1.71 -4.38
CA SER A 236 5.87 -0.45 -4.20
C SER A 236 6.01 0.31 -5.52
N ASP A 237 6.20 1.62 -5.41
CA ASP A 237 6.56 2.52 -6.51
C ASP A 237 7.97 3.07 -6.25
N PRO A 238 9.01 2.21 -6.34
CA PRO A 238 10.37 2.55 -5.97
C PRO A 238 11.01 3.50 -7.01
N TRP A 239 11.99 4.29 -6.57
CA TRP A 239 12.86 5.05 -7.45
C TRP A 239 14.05 4.23 -7.97
N ASP A 240 14.44 3.20 -7.22
CA ASP A 240 15.45 2.22 -7.63
C ASP A 240 14.83 0.81 -7.71
N MET A 241 15.47 -0.20 -7.13
CA MET A 241 14.96 -1.57 -7.13
C MET A 241 13.77 -1.72 -6.17
N ALA A 242 12.81 -2.56 -6.54
CA ALA A 242 11.67 -2.86 -5.69
C ALA A 242 12.07 -3.80 -4.53
N PRO A 243 11.80 -3.45 -3.26
CA PRO A 243 12.09 -4.34 -2.13
C PRO A 243 11.07 -5.47 -1.96
N ASP A 244 9.88 -5.36 -2.57
CA ASP A 244 8.80 -6.35 -2.54
C ASP A 244 8.96 -7.43 -3.64
N GLU A 245 10.13 -8.06 -3.63
CA GLU A 245 10.46 -9.22 -4.47
C GLU A 245 10.35 -10.56 -3.71
N GLY A 246 10.19 -11.65 -4.46
CA GLY A 246 10.12 -13.00 -3.91
C GLY A 246 8.87 -13.20 -3.06
N ASP A 247 9.07 -13.49 -1.77
CA ASP A 247 8.01 -13.68 -0.77
C ASP A 247 7.66 -12.41 0.02
N LEU A 248 8.38 -11.31 -0.23
CA LEU A 248 8.14 -10.03 0.41
C LEU A 248 7.01 -9.29 -0.28
N VAL A 249 6.18 -8.64 0.53
CA VAL A 249 5.12 -7.75 0.08
C VAL A 249 5.23 -6.40 0.79
N LEU A 250 4.82 -5.35 0.10
CA LEU A 250 4.71 -4.02 0.69
C LEU A 250 3.72 -4.02 1.86
N LEU A 251 4.19 -3.67 3.05
CA LEU A 251 3.34 -3.28 4.17
C LEU A 251 2.94 -1.81 4.01
N ALA A 252 3.94 -0.93 3.88
CA ALA A 252 3.75 0.50 3.76
C ALA A 252 4.84 1.15 2.92
N GLN A 253 4.45 2.15 2.15
CA GLN A 253 5.32 3.09 1.45
C GLN A 253 5.02 4.49 1.97
N MET A 254 6.04 5.30 2.20
CA MET A 254 5.91 6.67 2.68
C MET A 254 6.93 7.57 1.98
N ALA A 255 6.41 8.44 1.13
CA ALA A 255 7.19 9.54 0.58
C ALA A 255 7.53 10.58 1.66
N GLY A 256 8.79 11.03 1.70
CA GLY A 256 9.24 12.10 2.59
C GLY A 256 8.36 13.34 2.45
N GLN A 257 7.99 13.72 1.22
CA GLN A 257 7.17 14.92 0.95
C GLN A 257 5.75 14.86 1.55
N ALA A 258 5.25 13.66 1.87
CA ALA A 258 3.98 13.50 2.56
C ALA A 258 4.07 13.89 4.04
N ILE A 259 5.28 13.84 4.61
CA ILE A 259 5.57 14.14 6.02
C ILE A 259 6.16 15.55 6.15
N ASP A 260 7.18 15.84 5.36
CA ASP A 260 7.87 17.12 5.26
C ASP A 260 8.16 17.44 3.78
N HIS A 261 7.60 18.55 3.28
CA HIS A 261 7.61 18.90 1.86
C HIS A 261 9.01 19.12 1.27
N ASP A 262 10.01 19.38 2.11
CA ASP A 262 11.40 19.60 1.68
C ASP A 262 12.21 18.28 1.61
N VAL A 263 11.62 17.14 1.98
CA VAL A 263 12.29 15.84 2.05
C VAL A 263 11.90 14.97 0.86
N PHE A 264 12.88 14.73 -0.03
CA PHE A 264 12.72 13.92 -1.24
C PHE A 264 13.32 12.53 -1.02
N THR A 265 12.63 11.71 -0.22
CA THR A 265 13.00 10.31 0.00
C THR A 265 11.76 9.42 -0.13
N MET A 266 11.99 8.12 -0.33
CA MET A 266 10.94 7.10 -0.32
C MET A 266 11.29 6.04 0.71
N ASN A 267 10.47 5.90 1.76
CA ASN A 267 10.63 4.84 2.76
C ASN A 267 9.70 3.68 2.41
N LEU A 268 10.28 2.51 2.18
CA LEU A 268 9.60 1.29 1.78
C LEU A 268 9.73 0.26 2.90
N ILE A 269 8.59 -0.27 3.36
CA ILE A 269 8.54 -1.24 4.45
C ILE A 269 7.91 -2.52 3.91
N VAL A 270 8.69 -3.60 3.88
CA VAL A 270 8.27 -4.88 3.33
C VAL A 270 8.39 -6.00 4.36
N GLY A 271 7.60 -7.04 4.18
CA GLY A 271 7.66 -8.24 5.00
C GLY A 271 6.96 -9.40 4.32
N THR A 272 7.10 -10.61 4.88
CA THR A 272 6.30 -11.73 4.39
C THR A 272 4.84 -11.55 4.81
N ARG A 273 3.90 -12.05 4.01
CA ARG A 273 2.47 -12.04 4.39
C ARG A 273 2.25 -12.72 5.75
N THR A 274 2.99 -13.80 6.01
CA THR A 274 2.94 -14.55 7.28
C THR A 274 3.36 -13.71 8.46
N ASP A 275 4.46 -12.95 8.35
CA ASP A 275 4.95 -12.13 9.45
C ASP A 275 4.06 -10.91 9.69
N ILE A 276 3.53 -10.30 8.63
CA ILE A 276 2.56 -9.20 8.73
C ILE A 276 1.29 -9.68 9.45
N ALA A 277 0.71 -10.80 9.00
CA ALA A 277 -0.49 -11.40 9.61
C ALA A 277 -0.25 -11.78 11.09
N ALA A 278 0.92 -12.33 11.39
CA ALA A 278 1.33 -12.69 12.74
C ALA A 278 1.78 -11.48 13.59
N ARG A 279 1.74 -10.26 13.06
CA ARG A 279 2.15 -9.01 13.71
C ARG A 279 3.61 -9.02 14.20
N LYS A 280 4.48 -9.75 13.49
CA LYS A 280 5.91 -9.85 13.79
C LYS A 280 6.67 -8.70 13.14
N TYR A 281 6.35 -7.47 13.55
CA TYR A 281 6.88 -6.28 12.89
C TYR A 281 8.39 -6.06 13.05
N ALA A 282 9.02 -6.74 14.02
CA ALA A 282 10.48 -6.77 14.15
C ALA A 282 11.20 -7.53 13.01
N ALA A 283 10.47 -8.31 12.20
CA ALA A 283 11.00 -9.03 11.04
C ALA A 283 10.86 -8.26 9.71
N LEU A 284 10.25 -7.06 9.75
CA LEU A 284 10.10 -6.24 8.56
C LEU A 284 11.46 -5.69 8.09
N ARG A 285 11.57 -5.48 6.79
CA ARG A 285 12.70 -4.79 6.17
C ARG A 285 12.28 -3.37 5.85
N PHE A 286 13.21 -2.46 6.08
CA PHE A 286 13.07 -1.05 5.80
C PHE A 286 14.12 -0.69 4.76
N GLU A 287 13.70 0.00 3.71
CA GLU A 287 14.56 0.53 2.68
C GLU A 287 14.21 1.99 2.46
N GLN A 288 15.22 2.85 2.36
CA GLN A 288 15.04 4.24 1.99
C GLN A 288 15.74 4.49 0.65
N GLN A 289 15.04 5.18 -0.26
CA GLN A 289 15.56 5.55 -1.57
C GLN A 289 15.56 7.07 -1.70
N CYS A 290 16.58 7.62 -2.37
CA CYS A 290 16.85 9.06 -2.50
C CYS A 290 17.24 9.40 -3.95
#